data_AF-A0A950EXJ8-F1
#
_entry.id   AF-A0A950EXJ8-F1
#
_cell.length_a   1.000
_cell.length_b   1.000
_cell.length_c   1.000
_cell.angle_alpha   90.00
_cell.angle_beta   90.00
_cell.angle_gamma   90.00
#
_symmetry.space_group_name_H-M   'P 1'
#
loop_
_entity.id
_entity.type
_entity.pdbx_description
1 polymer ?
#
loop_
_entity_poly.entity_id
_entity_poly.type
_entity_poly.pdbx_seq_one_letter_code
_entity_poly.pdbx_strand_id
1 'polypeptide(L)'
;MIKNLLAGLIALWLATATYAVAARAADTTKIVLIAGHPSHGPGEHEFNAGCKLLCKCLAQVPGLEPVVVTGGWPKDESVFDGAKALIFFMDGGG
;
A
#
# COMPACT_ATOMS: atom_id res chain seq x y z
N MET A 1 -37.58 20.31 -27.50
CA MET A 1 -36.51 19.40 -27.98
C MET A 1 -35.14 19.71 -27.36
N ILE A 2 -34.63 20.95 -27.39
CA ILE A 2 -33.32 21.32 -26.83
C ILE A 2 -33.19 21.07 -25.31
N LYS A 3 -34.24 21.32 -24.52
CA LYS A 3 -34.24 21.11 -23.06
C LYS A 3 -34.02 19.64 -22.66
N ASN A 4 -34.59 18.71 -23.42
CA ASN A 4 -34.47 17.27 -23.19
C ASN A 4 -33.06 16.77 -23.60
N LEU A 5 -32.45 17.41 -24.60
CA LEU A 5 -31.07 17.13 -25.03
C LEU A 5 -30.04 17.56 -23.98
N LEU A 6 -30.22 18.76 -23.39
CA LEU A 6 -29.36 19.24 -22.30
C LEU A 6 -29.49 18.38 -21.04
N ALA A 7 -30.71 17.96 -20.68
CA ALA A 7 -30.93 17.06 -19.55
C ALA A 7 -30.24 15.70 -19.74
N GLY A 8 -30.26 15.15 -20.97
CA GLY A 8 -29.55 13.91 -21.31
C GLY A 8 -28.03 14.03 -21.22
N LEU A 9 -27.45 15.14 -21.68
CA LEU A 9 -26.01 15.40 -21.60
C LEU A 9 -25.53 15.59 -20.15
N ILE A 10 -26.32 16.26 -19.31
CA ILE A 10 -26.03 16.42 -17.88
C ILE A 10 -26.08 15.06 -17.17
N ALA A 11 -27.09 14.23 -17.47
CA ALA A 11 -27.19 12.89 -16.89
C ALA A 11 -26.01 11.99 -17.29
N LEU A 12 -25.54 12.08 -18.54
CA LEU A 12 -24.37 11.34 -19.03
C LEU A 12 -23.07 11.80 -18.37
N TRP A 13 -22.91 13.11 -18.15
CA TRP A 13 -21.75 13.68 -17.47
C TRP A 13 -21.72 13.32 -15.97
N LEU A 14 -22.90 13.29 -15.33
CA LEU A 14 -23.01 12.88 -13.93
C LEU A 14 -22.72 11.39 -13.76
N ALA A 15 -23.18 10.54 -14.68
CA ALA A 15 -22.91 9.11 -14.68
C ALA A 15 -21.41 8.80 -14.86
N THR A 16 -20.72 9.49 -15.78
CA THR A 16 -19.27 9.30 -15.97
C THR A 16 -18.45 9.81 -14.78
N ALA A 17 -18.86 10.92 -14.16
CA ALA A 17 -18.23 11.43 -12.94
C ALA A 17 -18.34 10.44 -11.77
N THR A 18 -19.50 9.79 -11.59
CA THR A 18 -19.69 8.79 -10.53
C THR A 18 -18.84 7.53 -10.71
N TYR A 19 -18.66 7.05 -11.94
CA TYR A 19 -17.77 5.90 -12.22
C TYR A 19 -16.30 6.22 -11.93
N ALA A 20 -15.84 7.43 -12.24
CA ALA A 20 -14.47 7.85 -11.96
C ALA A 20 -14.15 8.00 -10.46
N VAL A 21 -15.15 8.35 -9.64
CA VAL A 21 -15.01 8.43 -8.17
C VAL A 21 -15.00 7.04 -7.54
N ALA A 22 -15.87 6.12 -7.99
CA ALA A 22 -15.88 4.75 -7.48
C ALA A 22 -14.58 3.99 -7.80
N ALA A 23 -13.97 4.23 -8.98
CA ALA A 23 -12.67 3.66 -9.33
C ALA A 23 -11.51 4.18 -8.46
N ARG A 24 -11.66 5.34 -7.80
CA ARG A 24 -10.69 5.91 -6.84
C ARG A 24 -10.94 5.47 -5.40
N ALA A 25 -12.05 4.79 -5.13
CA ALA A 25 -12.43 4.30 -3.81
C ALA A 25 -12.18 2.79 -3.63
N ALA A 26 -11.37 2.17 -4.50
CA ALA A 26 -10.87 0.83 -4.23
C ALA A 26 -10.01 0.87 -2.96
N ASP A 27 -10.43 0.16 -1.90
CA ASP A 27 -9.73 0.07 -0.63
C ASP A 27 -8.23 -0.21 -0.86
N THR A 28 -7.37 0.61 -0.25
CA THR A 28 -5.92 0.38 -0.31
C THR A 28 -5.59 -0.93 0.40
N THR A 29 -4.78 -1.75 -0.25
CA THR A 29 -4.30 -3.01 0.32
C THR A 29 -3.04 -2.72 1.13
N LYS A 30 -3.20 -2.69 2.45
CA LYS A 30 -2.09 -2.49 3.39
C LYS A 30 -1.19 -3.73 3.47
N ILE A 31 0.11 -3.52 3.30
CA ILE A 31 1.16 -4.55 3.39
C ILE A 31 2.20 -4.10 4.41
N VAL A 32 2.47 -4.89 5.44
CA VAL A 32 3.50 -4.53 6.44
C VAL A 32 4.78 -5.32 6.18
N LEU A 33 5.87 -4.61 5.97
CA LEU A 33 7.22 -5.15 5.80
C LEU A 33 7.98 -5.01 7.12
N ILE A 34 8.41 -6.12 7.70
CA ILE A 34 9.11 -6.17 8.99
C ILE A 34 10.56 -6.54 8.72
N ALA A 35 11.45 -5.57 8.91
CA ALA A 35 12.89 -5.76 8.85
C ALA A 35 13.42 -6.22 10.21
N GLY A 36 14.18 -7.32 10.23
CA GLY A 36 14.89 -7.81 11.40
C GLY A 36 15.95 -6.85 11.95
N HIS A 37 16.58 -7.24 13.04
CA HIS A 37 17.79 -6.57 13.54
C HIS A 37 18.97 -6.85 12.59
N PRO A 38 19.94 -5.93 12.45
CA PRO A 38 21.19 -6.24 11.76
C PRO A 38 21.87 -7.45 12.41
N SER A 39 22.29 -8.41 11.59
CA SER A 39 22.93 -9.66 12.02
C SER A 39 24.26 -9.95 11.30
N HIS A 40 24.49 -9.31 10.16
CA HIS A 40 25.66 -9.50 9.31
C HIS A 40 26.40 -8.18 9.05
N GLY A 41 27.55 -8.26 8.39
CA GLY A 41 28.37 -7.09 8.07
C GLY A 41 27.72 -6.15 7.06
N PRO A 42 28.24 -4.92 6.89
CA PRO A 42 27.72 -3.97 5.92
C PRO A 42 27.72 -4.55 4.49
N GLY A 43 26.58 -4.45 3.80
CA GLY A 43 26.36 -5.01 2.46
C GLY A 43 25.86 -6.45 2.45
N GLU A 44 25.81 -7.11 3.60
CA GLU A 44 25.27 -8.46 3.75
C GLU A 44 23.89 -8.38 4.40
N HIS A 45 22.90 -9.06 3.82
CA HIS A 45 21.57 -9.21 4.44
C HIS A 45 20.98 -7.89 4.98
N GLU A 46 21.05 -6.82 4.19
CA GLU A 46 20.64 -5.47 4.58
C GLU A 46 19.10 -5.34 4.74
N PHE A 47 18.53 -5.88 5.82
CA PHE A 47 17.07 -6.00 6.01
C PHE A 47 16.34 -4.66 5.90
N ASN A 48 16.87 -3.65 6.60
CA ASN A 48 16.26 -2.33 6.64
C ASN A 48 16.29 -1.66 5.26
N ALA A 49 17.43 -1.72 4.57
CA ALA A 49 17.56 -1.17 3.23
C ALA A 49 16.68 -1.94 2.22
N GLY A 50 16.65 -3.27 2.31
CA GLY A 50 15.82 -4.14 1.47
C GLY A 50 14.33 -3.85 1.62
N CYS A 51 13.82 -3.79 2.86
CA CYS A 51 12.42 -3.44 3.11
C CYS A 51 12.08 -2.02 2.65
N LYS A 52 12.96 -1.03 2.84
CA LYS A 52 12.76 0.33 2.33
C LYS A 52 12.72 0.39 0.81
N LEU A 53 13.62 -0.34 0.13
CA LEU A 53 13.62 -0.43 -1.32
C LEU A 53 12.33 -1.07 -1.83
N LEU A 54 11.95 -2.22 -1.26
CA LEU A 54 10.72 -2.92 -1.64
C LEU A 54 9.48 -2.06 -1.38
N CYS A 55 9.42 -1.34 -0.25
CA CYS A 55 8.35 -0.38 0.04
C CYS A 55 8.24 0.70 -1.04
N LYS A 56 9.36 1.27 -1.50
CA LYS A 56 9.36 2.26 -2.59
C LYS A 56 8.87 1.68 -3.91
N CYS A 57 9.16 0.43 -4.20
CA CYS A 57 8.65 -0.26 -5.39
C CYS A 57 7.14 -0.52 -5.27
N LEU A 58 6.69 -1.07 -4.13
CA LEU A 58 5.28 -1.37 -3.87
C LEU A 58 4.40 -0.11 -3.85
N ALA A 59 4.91 1.01 -3.36
CA ALA A 59 4.19 2.29 -3.33
C ALA A 59 3.91 2.86 -4.73
N GLN A 60 4.55 2.34 -5.78
CA GLN A 60 4.26 2.71 -7.17
C GLN A 60 3.12 1.89 -7.77
N VAL A 61 2.67 0.83 -7.10
CA VAL A 61 1.56 -0.02 -7.55
C VAL A 61 0.25 0.61 -7.09
N PRO A 62 -0.66 0.99 -8.01
CA PRO A 62 -1.96 1.55 -7.64
C PRO A 62 -2.74 0.61 -6.71
N GLY A 63 -3.27 1.16 -5.62
CA GLY A 63 -4.07 0.41 -4.65
C GLY A 63 -3.27 -0.35 -3.59
N LEU A 64 -1.93 -0.24 -3.55
CA LEU A 64 -1.12 -0.78 -2.46
C LEU A 64 -0.69 0.31 -1.47
N GLU A 65 -0.65 -0.05 -0.19
CA GLU A 65 -0.18 0.79 0.91
C GLU A 65 0.88 0.02 1.73
N PRO A 66 2.14 0.01 1.29
CA PRO A 66 3.21 -0.65 2.03
C PRO A 66 3.66 0.20 3.23
N VAL A 67 3.89 -0.46 4.37
CA VAL A 67 4.39 0.13 5.63
C VAL A 67 5.64 -0.62 6.07
N VAL A 68 6.70 0.10 6.47
CA VAL A 68 7.94 -0.53 6.96
C VAL A 68 8.02 -0.42 8.49
N VAL A 69 8.26 -1.56 9.13
CA VAL A 69 8.65 -1.70 10.53
C VAL A 69 10.12 -2.16 10.57
N THR A 70 10.92 -1.54 11.43
CA THR A 70 12.36 -1.84 11.52
C THR A 70 12.74 -2.27 12.93
N GLY A 71 13.74 -3.14 13.03
CA GLY A 71 14.28 -3.57 14.32
C GLY A 71 13.45 -4.68 14.94
N GLY A 72 12.98 -5.62 14.12
CA GLY A 72 12.23 -6.79 14.56
C GLY A 72 10.74 -6.52 14.76
N TRP A 73 10.14 -7.30 15.66
CA TRP A 73 8.71 -7.25 15.95
C TRP A 73 8.31 -5.87 16.49
N PRO A 74 7.22 -5.25 16.01
CA PRO A 74 6.81 -3.93 16.47
C PRO A 74 6.39 -3.96 17.95
N LYS A 75 6.66 -2.87 18.66
CA LYS A 75 6.14 -2.67 20.03
C LYS A 75 4.64 -2.38 20.05
N ASP A 76 4.15 -1.75 18.98
CA ASP A 76 2.75 -1.40 18.80
C ASP A 76 2.18 -2.24 17.65
N GLU A 77 1.39 -3.25 18.00
CA GLU A 77 0.80 -4.20 17.05
C GLU A 77 -0.37 -3.61 16.27
N SER A 78 -0.86 -2.40 16.61
CA SER A 78 -1.88 -1.70 15.82
C SER A 78 -1.41 -1.40 14.39
N VAL A 79 -0.09 -1.45 14.14
CA VAL A 79 0.47 -1.40 12.78
C VAL A 79 -0.08 -2.52 11.89
N PHE A 80 -0.56 -3.63 12.46
CA PHE A 80 -1.16 -4.74 11.73
C PHE A 80 -2.65 -4.54 11.44
N ASP A 81 -3.31 -3.54 12.03
CA ASP A 81 -4.72 -3.29 11.80
C ASP A 81 -4.99 -3.03 10.32
N GLY A 82 -5.91 -3.80 9.75
CA GLY A 82 -6.27 -3.74 8.33
C GLY A 82 -5.22 -4.30 7.36
N ALA A 83 -4.06 -4.77 7.84
CA ALA A 83 -3.05 -5.38 7.00
C ALA A 83 -3.58 -6.64 6.31
N LYS A 84 -3.33 -6.78 5.01
CA LYS A 84 -3.71 -7.96 4.21
C LYS A 84 -2.55 -8.91 3.98
N ALA A 85 -1.31 -8.43 4.18
CA ALA A 85 -0.11 -9.24 4.09
C ALA A 85 0.99 -8.74 5.03
N LEU A 86 1.81 -9.67 5.50
CA LEU A 86 3.03 -9.41 6.27
C LEU A 86 4.23 -9.99 5.49
N ILE A 87 5.30 -9.21 5.37
CA ILE A 87 6.56 -9.63 4.75
C ILE A 87 7.65 -9.56 5.82
N PHE A 88 8.34 -10.68 6.04
CA PHE A 88 9.44 -10.76 7.00
C PHE A 88 10.75 -10.86 6.23
N PHE A 89 11.68 -9.93 6.47
CA PHE A 89 13.05 -10.03 5.96
C PHE A 89 14.02 -9.96 7.14
N MET A 90 14.51 -11.13 7.54
CA MET A 90 15.25 -11.37 8.79
C MET A 90 15.84 -12.79 8.84
N ASP A 91 16.70 -13.05 9.82
CA ASP A 91 17.46 -14.31 9.98
C ASP A 91 16.72 -15.47 10.66
N GLY A 92 15.46 -15.29 11.04
CA GLY A 92 14.66 -16.36 11.64
C GLY A 92 14.95 -16.69 13.12
N GLY A 93 15.74 -15.87 13.84
CA GLY A 93 15.90 -15.98 15.30
C GLY A 93 17.32 -16.24 15.83
N GLY A 94 18.32 -16.29 14.94
CA GLY A 94 19.72 -16.54 15.27
C GLY A 94 20.27 -17.75 14.53
#